data_AF-A0A7S0V729-F1
#
_entry.id   AF-A0A7S0V729-F1
#
_cell.length_a   1.000
_cell.length_b   1.000
_cell.length_c   1.000
_cell.angle_alpha   90.00
_cell.angle_beta   90.00
_cell.angle_gamma   90.00
#
_symmetry.space_group_name_H-M   'P 1'
#
loop_
_entity.id
_entity.type
_entity.pdbx_description
1 polymer ?
#
loop_
_entity_poly.entity_id
_entity_poly.type
_entity_poly.pdbx_seq_one_letter_code
_entity_poly.pdbx_strand_id
1 'polypeptide(L)'
;MPTMLEKEQLLAFFEKASSKYNECSFARCLEGKTPEEVEEIISNVQKEVFSEMNIDEELGFESLGQISEAFEDDYSFMRRFYKFVMEEADIGDKVVMSSEEYSKKCERVEQFTKATENKIAASTNLDSKEEDTLYIDLYRMIIAIAGDSEEYESDGNEHENEDEHDHEHDHDHDHDHEHDHEHAHEHKCKHEQQHEKDCDTCACRKCSKTCDEP
;
A
#
# COMPACT_ATOMS: atom_id res chain seq x y z
N MET A 1 -34.36 13.85 -8.00
CA MET A 1 -33.63 12.92 -7.12
C MET A 1 -32.37 13.65 -6.71
N PRO A 2 -31.95 13.60 -5.44
CA PRO A 2 -30.62 14.08 -5.07
C PRO A 2 -29.58 13.35 -5.95
N THR A 3 -28.62 14.08 -6.48
CA THR A 3 -27.56 13.54 -7.36
C THR A 3 -26.41 12.94 -6.56
N MET A 4 -26.39 13.14 -5.24
CA MET A 4 -25.36 12.68 -4.34
C MET A 4 -25.92 12.52 -2.92
N LEU A 5 -25.29 11.65 -2.12
CA LEU A 5 -25.50 11.56 -0.67
C LEU A 5 -25.00 12.81 0.06
N GLU A 6 -25.69 13.17 1.14
CA GLU A 6 -25.27 14.26 2.03
C GLU A 6 -23.98 13.88 2.80
N LYS A 7 -23.21 14.89 3.20
CA LYS A 7 -21.93 14.72 3.92
C LYS A 7 -22.08 13.82 5.15
N GLU A 8 -23.13 14.02 5.95
CA GLU A 8 -23.38 13.23 7.17
C GLU A 8 -23.69 11.76 6.84
N GLN A 9 -24.33 11.49 5.70
CA GLN A 9 -24.59 10.12 5.25
C GLN A 9 -23.29 9.44 4.81
N LEU A 10 -22.41 10.16 4.10
CA LEU A 10 -21.10 9.63 3.72
C LEU A 10 -20.21 9.34 4.93
N LEU A 11 -20.18 10.25 5.92
CA LEU A 11 -19.44 10.02 7.16
C LEU A 11 -19.98 8.81 7.93
N ALA A 12 -21.31 8.68 8.05
CA ALA A 12 -21.92 7.52 8.69
C ALA A 12 -21.65 6.22 7.94
N PHE A 13 -21.55 6.27 6.61
CA PHE A 13 -21.17 5.13 5.78
C PHE A 13 -19.73 4.69 6.10
N PHE A 14 -18.75 5.61 6.12
CA PHE A 14 -17.36 5.27 6.45
C PHE A 14 -17.25 4.57 7.81
N GLU A 15 -17.91 5.11 8.84
CA GLU A 15 -17.88 4.53 10.18
C GLU A 15 -18.50 3.13 10.23
N LYS A 16 -19.64 2.92 9.56
CA LYS A 16 -20.32 1.63 9.52
C LYS A 16 -19.53 0.59 8.72
N ALA A 17 -19.00 0.97 7.56
CA ALA A 17 -18.18 0.09 6.73
C ALA A 17 -16.89 -0.31 7.46
N SER A 18 -16.14 0.66 8.00
CA SER A 18 -14.94 0.36 8.81
C SER A 18 -15.27 -0.53 10.02
N SER A 19 -16.44 -0.37 10.65
CA SER A 19 -16.87 -1.26 11.74
C SER A 19 -17.04 -2.70 11.27
N LYS A 20 -17.67 -2.92 10.10
CA LYS A 20 -17.87 -4.26 9.51
C LYS A 20 -16.53 -4.89 9.13
N TYR A 21 -15.61 -4.10 8.56
CA TYR A 21 -14.28 -4.56 8.17
C TYR A 21 -13.43 -5.02 9.36
N ASN A 22 -13.66 -4.46 10.54
CA ASN A 22 -12.95 -4.84 11.77
C ASN A 22 -13.54 -6.07 12.47
N GLU A 23 -14.62 -6.67 11.95
CA GLU A 23 -15.19 -7.88 12.52
C GLU A 23 -14.35 -9.12 12.19
N CYS A 24 -14.13 -9.99 13.17
CA CYS A 24 -13.43 -11.27 12.95
C CYS A 24 -14.15 -12.17 11.92
N SER A 25 -15.46 -12.05 11.77
CA SER A 25 -16.26 -12.72 10.73
C SER A 25 -15.80 -12.30 9.33
N PHE A 26 -15.58 -11.01 9.13
CA PHE A 26 -15.17 -10.46 7.85
C PHE A 26 -13.77 -10.94 7.44
N ALA A 27 -12.80 -10.89 8.36
CA ALA A 27 -11.45 -11.38 8.09
C ALA A 27 -11.42 -12.85 7.60
N ARG A 28 -12.29 -13.71 8.16
CA ARG A 28 -12.42 -15.11 7.73
C ARG A 28 -13.00 -15.27 6.33
N CYS A 29 -13.84 -14.33 5.88
CA CYS A 29 -14.40 -14.37 4.53
C CYS A 29 -13.33 -14.14 3.45
N LEU A 30 -12.22 -13.49 3.82
CA LEU A 30 -11.14 -13.13 2.91
C LEU A 30 -10.04 -14.20 2.81
N GLU A 31 -9.99 -15.17 3.72
CA GLU A 31 -8.92 -16.18 3.74
C GLU A 31 -8.89 -17.01 2.45
N GLY A 32 -7.75 -16.99 1.76
CA GLY A 32 -7.52 -17.75 0.53
C GLY A 32 -8.30 -17.24 -0.68
N LYS A 33 -8.78 -15.99 -0.64
CA LYS A 33 -9.48 -15.34 -1.75
C LYS A 33 -8.52 -14.74 -2.77
N THR A 34 -8.95 -14.74 -4.02
CA THR A 34 -8.32 -13.98 -5.11
C THR A 34 -8.60 -12.48 -4.97
N PRO A 35 -7.80 -11.60 -5.58
CA PRO A 35 -8.05 -10.16 -5.55
C PRO A 35 -9.47 -9.78 -5.97
N GLU A 36 -9.98 -10.39 -7.05
CA GLU A 36 -11.32 -10.12 -7.58
C GLU A 36 -12.43 -10.55 -6.60
N GLU A 37 -12.23 -11.68 -5.90
CA GLU A 37 -13.17 -12.11 -4.86
C GLU A 37 -13.14 -11.19 -3.63
N VAL A 38 -11.98 -10.64 -3.28
CA VAL A 38 -11.86 -9.68 -2.17
C VAL A 38 -12.62 -8.39 -2.51
N GLU A 39 -12.44 -7.86 -3.72
CA GLU A 39 -13.19 -6.69 -4.21
C GLU A 39 -14.71 -6.95 -4.21
N GLU A 40 -15.15 -8.13 -4.65
CA GLU A 40 -16.57 -8.50 -4.62
C GLU A 40 -17.11 -8.57 -3.18
N ILE A 41 -16.35 -9.15 -2.24
CA ILE A 41 -16.73 -9.22 -0.83
C ILE A 41 -16.84 -7.82 -0.22
N ILE A 42 -15.85 -6.95 -0.47
CA ILE A 42 -15.85 -5.55 -0.01
C ILE A 42 -17.09 -4.83 -0.57
N SER A 43 -17.32 -4.93 -1.88
CA SER A 43 -18.48 -4.31 -2.55
C SER A 43 -19.81 -4.79 -1.96
N ASN A 44 -19.93 -6.08 -1.63
CA ASN A 44 -21.12 -6.64 -1.00
C ASN A 44 -21.34 -6.10 0.43
N VAL A 45 -20.27 -5.88 1.20
CA VAL A 45 -20.38 -5.23 2.52
C VAL A 45 -20.81 -3.76 2.36
N GLN A 46 -20.25 -3.03 1.40
CA GLN A 46 -20.65 -1.65 1.13
C GLN A 46 -22.15 -1.57 0.77
N LYS A 47 -22.66 -2.48 -0.07
CA LYS A 47 -24.11 -2.61 -0.38
C LYS A 47 -24.96 -2.90 0.85
N GLU A 48 -24.52 -3.81 1.71
CA GLU A 48 -25.20 -4.10 2.99
C GLU A 48 -25.28 -2.84 3.86
N VAL A 49 -24.18 -2.09 3.97
CA VAL A 49 -24.14 -0.84 4.74
C VAL A 49 -25.08 0.21 4.15
N PHE A 50 -25.11 0.39 2.81
CA PHE A 50 -26.07 1.28 2.17
C PHE A 50 -27.52 0.87 2.46
N SER A 51 -27.83 -0.42 2.33
CA SER A 51 -29.15 -0.97 2.66
C SER A 51 -29.54 -0.72 4.12
N GLU A 52 -28.63 -0.93 5.09
CA GLU A 52 -28.86 -0.63 6.50
C GLU A 52 -29.14 0.86 6.76
N MET A 53 -28.57 1.74 5.94
CA MET A 53 -28.75 3.19 6.01
C MET A 53 -30.00 3.66 5.25
N ASN A 54 -30.77 2.76 4.64
CA ASN A 54 -31.88 3.06 3.73
C ASN A 54 -31.45 3.93 2.54
N ILE A 55 -30.25 3.67 2.03
CA ILE A 55 -29.67 4.30 0.85
C ILE A 55 -29.77 3.32 -0.32
N ASP A 56 -30.14 3.85 -1.48
CA ASP A 56 -30.09 3.09 -2.73
C ASP A 56 -28.64 2.76 -3.10
N GLU A 57 -28.36 1.50 -3.43
CA GLU A 57 -26.98 1.02 -3.67
C GLU A 57 -26.32 1.74 -4.85
N GLU A 58 -27.06 1.97 -5.94
CA GLU A 58 -26.55 2.63 -7.14
C GLU A 58 -26.21 4.09 -6.84
N LEU A 59 -27.12 4.81 -6.17
CA LEU A 59 -26.83 6.16 -5.67
C LEU A 59 -25.62 6.19 -4.70
N GLY A 60 -25.49 5.16 -3.86
CA GLY A 60 -24.38 5.02 -2.92
C GLY A 60 -23.03 4.96 -3.63
N PHE A 61 -22.89 4.04 -4.60
CA PHE A 61 -21.66 3.91 -5.39
C PHE A 61 -21.37 5.14 -6.25
N GLU A 62 -22.39 5.69 -6.92
CA GLU A 62 -22.23 6.93 -7.70
C GLU A 62 -21.74 8.07 -6.81
N SER A 63 -22.28 8.19 -5.59
CA SER A 63 -21.86 9.21 -4.63
C SER A 63 -20.42 9.01 -4.19
N LEU A 64 -20.00 7.77 -3.87
CA LEU A 64 -18.60 7.48 -3.51
C LEU A 64 -17.62 7.87 -4.62
N GLY A 65 -17.97 7.59 -5.88
CA GLY A 65 -17.14 7.93 -7.05
C GLY A 65 -17.00 9.42 -7.32
N GLN A 66 -17.86 10.26 -6.75
CA GLN A 66 -17.86 11.72 -6.96
C GLN A 66 -17.28 12.50 -5.77
N ILE A 67 -16.88 11.84 -4.68
CA ILE A 67 -16.46 12.50 -3.44
C ILE A 67 -15.31 13.48 -3.66
N SER A 68 -14.28 13.08 -4.42
CA SER A 68 -13.10 13.91 -4.63
C SER A 68 -13.39 15.21 -5.36
N GLU A 69 -14.36 15.21 -6.27
CA GLU A 69 -14.79 16.41 -7.02
C GLU A 69 -15.78 17.25 -6.19
N ALA A 70 -16.75 16.60 -5.54
CA ALA A 70 -17.83 17.30 -4.85
C ALA A 70 -17.40 17.96 -3.52
N PHE A 71 -16.33 17.46 -2.89
CA PHE A 71 -15.87 17.92 -1.58
C PHE A 71 -14.39 18.34 -1.56
N GLU A 72 -13.80 18.66 -2.71
CA GLU A 72 -12.38 19.04 -2.86
C GLU A 72 -11.93 20.09 -1.82
N ASP A 73 -12.76 21.11 -1.59
CA ASP A 73 -12.46 22.22 -0.67
C ASP A 73 -12.67 21.89 0.82
N ASP A 74 -13.29 20.76 1.15
CA ASP A 74 -13.57 20.33 2.53
C ASP A 74 -12.48 19.37 3.04
N TYR A 75 -11.30 19.93 3.33
CA TYR A 75 -10.10 19.17 3.74
C TYR A 75 -10.35 18.25 4.94
N SER A 76 -11.17 18.68 5.90
CA SER A 76 -11.51 17.84 7.07
C SER A 76 -12.31 16.60 6.65
N PHE A 77 -13.24 16.76 5.71
CA PHE A 77 -13.97 15.64 5.14
C PHE A 77 -13.08 14.77 4.25
N MET A 78 -12.29 15.38 3.36
CA MET A 78 -11.37 14.67 2.46
C MET A 78 -10.33 13.85 3.21
N ARG A 79 -9.82 14.35 4.34
CA ARG A 79 -8.96 13.58 5.25
C ARG A 79 -9.64 12.31 5.72
N ARG A 80 -10.92 12.37 6.11
CA ARG A 80 -11.68 11.20 6.57
C ARG A 80 -11.97 10.23 5.41
N PHE A 81 -12.29 10.75 4.24
CA PHE A 81 -12.50 9.95 3.04
C PHE A 81 -11.23 9.18 2.64
N TYR A 82 -10.09 9.86 2.48
CA TYR A 82 -8.85 9.17 2.10
C TYR A 82 -8.34 8.23 3.19
N LYS A 83 -8.59 8.53 4.47
CA LYS A 83 -8.35 7.57 5.55
C LYS A 83 -9.15 6.29 5.35
N PHE A 84 -10.45 6.41 5.06
CA PHE A 84 -11.32 5.27 4.79
C PHE A 84 -10.84 4.45 3.58
N VAL A 85 -10.52 5.10 2.47
CA VAL A 85 -9.98 4.44 1.26
C VAL A 85 -8.66 3.72 1.55
N MET A 86 -7.77 4.33 2.34
CA MET A 86 -6.51 3.72 2.75
C MET A 86 -6.73 2.47 3.61
N GLU A 87 -7.66 2.53 4.56
CA GLU A 87 -8.04 1.38 5.39
C GLU A 87 -8.63 0.25 4.54
N GLU A 88 -9.47 0.58 3.56
CA GLU A 88 -10.05 -0.40 2.63
C GLU A 88 -8.98 -1.05 1.72
N ALA A 89 -8.07 -0.26 1.16
CA ALA A 89 -6.95 -0.77 0.37
C ALA A 89 -6.05 -1.72 1.18
N ASP A 90 -5.80 -1.42 2.46
CA ASP A 90 -5.01 -2.27 3.35
C ASP A 90 -5.67 -3.62 3.64
N ILE A 91 -7.00 -3.74 3.54
CA ILE A 91 -7.71 -5.02 3.64
C ILE A 91 -7.33 -5.92 2.47
N GLY A 92 -7.38 -5.40 1.24
CA GLY A 92 -7.01 -6.13 0.03
C GLY A 92 -5.55 -6.58 0.08
N ASP A 93 -4.66 -5.67 0.43
CA ASP A 93 -3.22 -5.93 0.46
C ASP A 93 -2.83 -7.06 1.43
N LYS A 94 -3.48 -7.15 2.59
CA LYS A 94 -3.24 -8.25 3.56
C LYS A 94 -3.52 -9.64 2.99
N VAL A 95 -4.41 -9.72 2.01
CA VAL A 95 -4.87 -10.97 1.42
C VAL A 95 -4.06 -11.29 0.16
N VAL A 96 -3.82 -10.28 -0.66
CA VAL A 96 -3.24 -10.43 -2.00
C VAL A 96 -1.71 -10.47 -1.97
N MET A 97 -1.07 -9.67 -1.11
CA MET A 97 0.38 -9.60 -1.03
C MET A 97 0.96 -10.81 -0.29
N SER A 98 2.16 -11.23 -0.66
CA SER A 98 2.94 -12.12 0.19
C SER A 98 3.32 -11.45 1.51
N SER A 99 3.65 -12.25 2.53
CA SER A 99 4.06 -11.72 3.83
C SER A 99 5.28 -10.79 3.75
N GLU A 100 6.22 -11.04 2.82
CA GLU A 100 7.39 -10.20 2.64
C GLU A 100 7.04 -8.85 2.00
N GLU A 101 6.21 -8.86 0.95
CA GLU A 101 5.73 -7.66 0.27
C GLU A 101 4.91 -6.78 1.22
N TYR A 102 3.99 -7.39 1.96
CA TYR A 102 3.17 -6.69 2.95
C TYR A 102 4.04 -6.11 4.07
N SER A 103 5.07 -6.82 4.53
CA SER A 103 6.02 -6.29 5.53
C SER A 103 6.76 -5.06 5.01
N LYS A 104 7.25 -5.08 3.76
CA LYS A 104 7.90 -3.92 3.14
C LYS A 104 6.94 -2.74 2.95
N LYS A 105 5.67 -3.00 2.62
CA LYS A 105 4.63 -1.97 2.62
C LYS A 105 4.50 -1.35 4.01
N CYS A 106 4.33 -2.16 5.06
CA CYS A 106 4.20 -1.69 6.44
C CYS A 106 5.37 -0.80 6.87
N GLU A 107 6.61 -1.17 6.53
CA GLU A 107 7.80 -0.36 6.82
C GLU A 107 7.75 1.01 6.12
N ARG A 108 7.35 1.06 4.85
CA ARG A 108 7.19 2.32 4.12
C ARG A 108 6.09 3.19 4.72
N VAL A 109 4.93 2.59 5.04
CA VAL A 109 3.81 3.28 5.70
C VAL A 109 4.23 3.89 7.03
N GLU A 110 5.00 3.15 7.84
CA GLU A 110 5.51 3.64 9.12
C GLU A 110 6.48 4.82 8.93
N GLN A 111 7.35 4.78 7.92
CA GLN A 111 8.27 5.87 7.61
C GLN A 111 7.54 7.14 7.19
N PHE A 112 6.56 7.05 6.29
CA PHE A 112 5.79 8.21 5.84
C PHE A 112 4.94 8.79 6.97
N THR A 113 4.32 7.93 7.79
CA THR A 113 3.53 8.37 8.95
C THR A 113 4.39 9.17 9.93
N LYS A 114 5.56 8.63 10.31
CA LYS A 114 6.50 9.34 11.20
C LYS A 114 7.01 10.64 10.59
N ALA A 115 7.29 10.67 9.29
CA ALA A 115 7.73 11.88 8.61
C ALA A 115 6.66 12.97 8.67
N THR A 116 5.40 12.64 8.42
CA THR A 116 4.27 13.56 8.52
C THR A 116 4.03 14.03 9.95
N GLU A 117 4.04 13.13 10.93
CA GLU A 117 3.93 13.49 12.35
C GLU A 117 5.04 14.44 12.81
N ASN A 118 6.27 14.21 12.37
CA ASN A 118 7.40 15.09 12.66
C ASN A 118 7.23 16.48 12.01
N LYS A 119 6.73 16.55 10.77
CA LYS A 119 6.41 17.83 10.12
C LYS A 119 5.35 18.59 10.91
N ILE A 120 4.28 17.91 11.33
CA ILE A 120 3.21 18.51 12.14
C ILE A 120 3.76 19.02 13.48
N ALA A 121 4.55 18.21 14.17
CA ALA A 121 5.13 18.57 15.47
C ALA A 121 6.18 19.70 15.39
N ALA A 122 6.90 19.82 14.26
CA ALA A 122 7.88 20.88 14.04
C ALA A 122 7.24 22.23 13.70
N SER A 123 6.02 22.23 13.18
CA SER A 123 5.30 23.45 12.85
C SER A 123 4.71 24.10 14.10
N THR A 124 4.97 25.39 14.26
CA THR A 124 4.58 26.15 15.46
C THR A 124 3.18 26.77 15.38
N ASN A 125 2.59 26.87 14.18
CA ASN A 125 1.27 27.46 13.92
C ASN A 125 0.58 26.81 12.71
N LEU A 126 0.48 25.48 12.67
CA LEU A 126 -0.36 24.83 11.65
C LEU A 126 -1.82 25.17 11.91
N ASP A 127 -2.50 25.66 10.88
CA ASP A 127 -3.96 25.70 10.92
C ASP A 127 -4.56 24.32 10.60
N SER A 128 -5.87 24.19 10.83
CA SER A 128 -6.58 22.91 10.62
C SER A 128 -6.53 22.45 9.16
N LYS A 129 -6.54 23.37 8.19
CA LYS A 129 -6.53 23.04 6.76
C LYS A 129 -5.15 22.51 6.37
N GLU A 130 -4.08 23.15 6.84
CA GLU A 130 -2.71 22.69 6.58
C GLU A 130 -2.46 21.32 7.22
N GLU A 131 -2.93 21.08 8.45
CA GLU A 131 -2.84 19.77 9.09
C GLU A 131 -3.61 18.71 8.30
N ASP A 132 -4.85 19.01 7.90
CA ASP A 132 -5.67 18.07 7.13
C ASP A 132 -5.05 17.76 5.76
N THR A 133 -4.43 18.75 5.11
CA THR A 133 -3.69 18.57 3.85
C THR A 133 -2.53 17.59 4.02
N LEU A 134 -1.72 17.74 5.07
CA LEU A 134 -0.61 16.83 5.35
C LEU A 134 -1.07 15.38 5.56
N TYR A 135 -2.22 15.17 6.19
CA TYR A 135 -2.80 13.83 6.34
C TYR A 135 -3.42 13.30 5.05
N ILE A 136 -4.07 14.15 4.24
CA ILE A 136 -4.58 13.77 2.92
C ILE A 136 -3.43 13.26 2.05
N ASP A 137 -2.33 14.01 1.97
CA ASP A 137 -1.15 13.65 1.19
C ASP A 137 -0.55 12.32 1.68
N LEU A 138 -0.46 12.15 3.01
CA LEU A 138 -0.01 10.89 3.61
C LEU A 138 -0.89 9.72 3.18
N TYR A 139 -2.23 9.84 3.27
CA TYR A 139 -3.13 8.75 2.92
C TYR A 139 -3.11 8.43 1.44
N ARG A 140 -3.09 9.44 0.55
CA ARG A 140 -2.94 9.25 -0.90
C ARG A 140 -1.63 8.54 -1.22
N MET A 141 -0.53 8.94 -0.58
CA MET A 141 0.76 8.28 -0.74
C MET A 141 0.72 6.81 -0.29
N ILE A 142 0.08 6.50 0.85
CA ILE A 142 -0.07 5.12 1.32
C ILE A 142 -0.90 4.27 0.34
N ILE A 143 -1.99 4.83 -0.20
CA ILE A 143 -2.82 4.17 -1.22
C ILE A 143 -1.99 3.91 -2.48
N ALA A 144 -1.19 4.87 -2.93
CA ALA A 144 -0.30 4.71 -4.10
C ALA A 144 0.87 3.74 -3.85
N ILE A 145 1.17 3.37 -2.61
CA ILE A 145 2.13 2.29 -2.32
C ILE A 145 1.49 0.91 -2.49
N ALA A 146 0.17 0.82 -2.29
CA ALA A 146 -0.61 -0.40 -2.42
C ALA A 146 -0.79 -0.83 -3.88
N GLY A 147 -1.01 0.14 -4.78
CA GLY A 147 -1.03 -0.09 -6.22
C GLY A 147 0.31 0.28 -6.83
N ASP A 148 0.95 -0.61 -7.58
CA ASP A 148 2.03 -0.25 -8.53
C ASP A 148 1.44 0.56 -9.71
N SER A 149 0.69 1.64 -9.42
CA SER A 149 0.09 2.52 -10.41
C SER A 149 0.98 3.75 -10.61
N GLU A 150 1.60 3.83 -11.78
CA GLU A 150 2.17 5.05 -12.33
C GLU A 150 1.06 6.11 -12.51
N GLU A 151 0.61 6.73 -11.43
CA GLU A 151 -0.26 7.92 -11.45
C GLU A 151 -0.23 8.59 -10.07
N TYR A 152 0.94 9.11 -9.71
CA TYR A 152 1.02 10.25 -8.79
C TYR A 152 1.89 11.31 -9.44
N GLU A 153 1.33 11.97 -10.46
CA GLU A 153 1.70 13.35 -10.73
C GLU A 153 1.15 14.14 -9.55
N SER A 154 2.04 14.39 -8.59
CA SER A 154 1.85 15.47 -7.64
C SER A 154 1.65 16.73 -8.47
N ASP A 155 0.42 17.20 -8.62
CA ASP A 155 0.16 18.59 -8.99
C ASP A 155 0.75 19.43 -7.86
N GLY A 156 2.05 19.71 -8.02
CA GLY A 156 2.83 20.57 -7.18
C GLY A 156 2.16 21.92 -7.25
N ASN A 157 1.46 22.26 -6.18
CA ASN A 157 1.11 23.63 -5.90
C ASN A 157 2.42 24.43 -5.94
N GLU A 158 2.60 25.16 -7.03
CA GLU A 158 3.75 26.01 -7.32
C GLU A 158 3.83 27.07 -6.23
N HIS A 159 4.58 26.80 -5.16
CA HIS A 159 5.05 27.84 -4.28
C HIS A 159 6.16 28.57 -5.01
N GLU A 160 5.77 29.66 -5.67
CA GLU A 160 6.62 30.75 -6.15
C GLU A 160 7.71 31.05 -5.11
N ASN A 161 8.91 30.53 -5.34
CA ASN A 161 10.14 31.09 -4.78
C ASN A 161 10.93 31.62 -5.96
N GLU A 162 10.75 32.92 -6.21
CA GLU A 162 11.71 33.72 -6.94
C GLU A 162 13.03 33.69 -6.15
N ASP A 163 13.96 32.81 -6.52
CA ASP A 163 15.37 32.98 -6.19
C ASP A 163 16.20 32.67 -7.43
N GLU A 164 16.63 33.76 -8.05
CA GLU A 164 17.51 33.82 -9.22
C GLU A 164 18.86 33.17 -8.92
N HIS A 165 19.15 32.01 -9.54
CA HIS A 165 20.52 31.54 -9.66
C HIS A 165 20.82 31.07 -11.09
N ASP A 166 21.35 32.01 -11.88
CA ASP A 166 22.11 31.74 -13.10
C ASP A 166 23.29 30.82 -12.79
N HIS A 167 23.29 29.61 -13.35
CA HIS A 167 24.51 28.87 -13.62
C HIS A 167 24.40 28.12 -14.94
N GLU A 168 24.85 28.79 -16.01
CA GLU A 168 25.33 28.15 -17.22
C GLU A 168 26.53 27.27 -16.87
N HIS A 169 26.43 25.95 -17.10
CA HIS A 169 27.61 25.10 -17.29
C HIS A 169 27.32 24.01 -18.33
N ASP A 170 27.65 24.34 -19.59
CA ASP A 170 28.01 23.38 -20.62
C ASP A 170 29.17 22.52 -20.12
N HIS A 171 29.01 21.19 -20.08
CA HIS A 171 30.11 20.26 -20.28
C HIS A 171 29.62 18.97 -20.91
N ASP A 172 29.73 18.92 -22.24
CA ASP A 172 29.80 17.68 -23.02
C ASP A 172 31.01 16.84 -22.53
N HIS A 173 30.76 15.61 -22.11
CA HIS A 173 31.78 14.58 -22.08
C HIS A 173 31.20 13.24 -22.51
N ASP A 174 31.26 13.01 -23.83
CA ASP A 174 31.25 11.68 -24.41
C ASP A 174 32.45 10.87 -23.89
N HIS A 175 32.17 9.75 -23.22
CA HIS A 175 33.14 8.68 -23.07
C HIS A 175 32.49 7.33 -23.30
N ASP A 176 32.51 6.93 -24.57
CA ASP A 176 32.45 5.53 -24.98
C ASP A 176 33.61 4.76 -24.36
N HIS A 177 33.28 3.74 -23.55
CA HIS A 177 34.19 2.65 -23.26
C HIS A 177 33.44 1.33 -23.33
N GLU A 178 33.40 0.77 -24.53
CA GLU A 178 33.21 -0.66 -24.75
C GLU A 178 34.37 -1.44 -24.11
N HIS A 179 34.06 -2.36 -23.21
CA HIS A 179 34.97 -3.44 -22.84
C HIS A 179 34.21 -4.76 -22.78
N ASP A 180 34.22 -5.47 -23.90
CA ASP A 180 34.01 -6.91 -23.99
C ASP A 180 35.09 -7.64 -23.20
N HIS A 181 34.69 -8.48 -22.25
CA HIS A 181 35.49 -9.62 -21.81
C HIS A 181 34.59 -10.81 -21.50
N GLU A 182 34.41 -11.65 -22.51
CA GLU A 182 34.01 -13.05 -22.35
C GLU A 182 35.08 -13.80 -21.54
N HIS A 183 34.69 -14.46 -20.45
CA HIS A 183 35.44 -15.57 -19.90
C HIS A 183 34.51 -16.70 -19.47
N ALA A 184 34.42 -17.70 -20.34
CA ALA A 184 33.90 -19.02 -20.02
C ALA A 184 34.91 -19.77 -19.14
N HIS A 185 34.46 -20.30 -18.00
CA HIS A 185 35.12 -21.41 -17.32
C HIS A 185 34.08 -22.43 -16.82
N GLU A 186 33.94 -23.51 -17.58
CA GLU A 186 33.39 -24.78 -17.09
C GLU A 186 34.30 -25.36 -16.02
N HIS A 187 33.73 -25.80 -14.89
CA HIS A 187 34.30 -26.87 -14.09
C HIS A 187 33.19 -27.83 -13.62
N LYS A 188 33.05 -28.94 -14.34
CA LYS A 188 32.47 -30.19 -13.84
C LYS A 188 33.43 -30.80 -12.82
N CYS A 189 32.95 -31.19 -11.65
CA CYS A 189 33.57 -32.29 -10.92
C CYS A 189 32.49 -33.12 -10.23
N LYS A 190 32.33 -34.35 -10.72
CA LYS A 190 31.55 -35.44 -10.11
C LYS A 190 32.38 -36.04 -8.99
N HIS A 191 31.79 -36.32 -7.83
CA HIS A 191 32.27 -37.42 -7.00
C HIS A 191 31.11 -38.13 -6.33
N GLU A 192 30.95 -39.37 -6.78
CA GLU A 192 30.06 -40.42 -6.35
C GLU A 192 30.98 -41.46 -5.72
N GLN A 193 30.80 -41.79 -4.43
CA GLN A 193 31.12 -43.12 -3.89
C GLN A 193 30.70 -43.25 -2.42
N GLN A 194 29.91 -44.30 -2.20
CA GLN A 194 29.36 -44.81 -0.96
C GLN A 194 30.45 -45.45 -0.08
N HIS A 195 30.29 -45.33 1.24
CA HIS A 195 30.90 -46.24 2.20
C HIS A 195 29.89 -46.58 3.29
N GLU A 196 29.60 -47.87 3.40
CA GLU A 196 28.83 -48.54 4.45
C GLU A 196 29.64 -48.63 5.77
N LYS A 197 28.88 -48.77 6.87
CA LYS A 197 29.22 -49.29 8.22
C LYS A 197 29.49 -48.26 9.33
N ASP A 198 28.45 -48.09 10.15
CA ASP A 198 28.44 -48.01 11.62
C ASP A 198 29.46 -47.07 12.30
N CYS A 199 29.04 -45.83 12.58
CA CYS A 199 29.69 -44.99 13.58
C CYS A 199 28.72 -43.97 14.20
N ASP A 200 28.18 -44.31 15.37
CA ASP A 200 27.23 -43.53 16.18
C ASP A 200 27.81 -42.26 16.85
N THR A 201 28.91 -41.69 16.37
CA THR A 201 29.43 -40.42 16.91
C THR A 201 30.26 -39.67 15.86
N CYS A 202 29.58 -38.96 14.95
CA CYS A 202 30.23 -37.95 14.11
C CYS A 202 29.41 -36.66 14.05
N ALA A 203 29.87 -35.65 14.79
CA ALA A 203 29.37 -34.28 14.72
C ALA A 203 29.87 -33.58 13.44
N CYS A 204 29.25 -33.87 12.31
CA CYS A 204 29.48 -33.14 11.06
C CYS A 204 28.22 -32.35 10.67
N ARG A 205 28.27 -31.03 10.87
CA ARG A 205 27.26 -30.07 10.41
C ARG A 205 27.23 -30.07 8.88
N LYS A 206 26.10 -30.48 8.30
CA LYS A 206 25.73 -30.54 6.86
C LYS A 206 25.78 -31.95 6.23
N CYS A 207 24.86 -32.84 6.62
CA CYS A 207 24.17 -33.74 5.68
C CYS A 207 22.93 -34.39 6.33
N SER A 208 21.97 -34.80 5.51
CA SER A 208 20.53 -34.93 5.78
C SER A 208 20.01 -36.37 5.86
N LYS A 209 18.80 -36.52 6.46
CA LYS A 209 17.75 -37.56 6.25
C LYS A 209 17.79 -38.85 7.11
N THR A 210 16.60 -39.12 7.64
CA THR A 210 16.06 -40.29 8.34
C THR A 210 16.07 -41.57 7.50
N CYS A 211 16.26 -42.74 8.11
CA CYS A 211 15.53 -43.99 7.85
C CYS A 211 15.83 -45.06 8.94
N ASP A 212 14.77 -45.75 9.37
CA ASP A 212 14.63 -46.70 10.46
C ASP A 212 15.15 -48.14 10.19
N GLU A 213 15.52 -48.80 11.30
CA GLU A 213 15.36 -50.21 11.73
C GLU A 213 15.65 -51.42 10.81
N PRO A 214 16.19 -52.53 11.36
CA PRO A 214 15.96 -53.88 10.83
C PRO A 214 14.67 -54.53 11.36
#